data_AF-A0A1C5X381-F1
#
_entry.id   AF-A0A1C5X381-F1
#
_cell.length_a   1.000
_cell.length_b   1.000
_cell.length_c   1.000
_cell.angle_alpha   90.00
_cell.angle_beta   90.00
_cell.angle_gamma   90.00
#
_symmetry.space_group_name_H-M   'P 1'
#
loop_
_entity.id
_entity.type
_entity.pdbx_description
1 polymer ?
#
loop_
_entity_poly.entity_id
_entity_poly.type
_entity_poly.pdbx_seq_one_letter_code
_entity_poly.pdbx_strand_id
1 'polypeptide(L)'
;MWKVVKIQKYLGERGYKKMKKPEYREGYTNISNDLMDNICKLPLNGTDIRVITCIFRYTAGVGRKSCKLSGSSIAKWGKCDLSSVKRALKKLQDMKVIIRINPEIKGKTAELIINEDYKCWAHTTEINKNTEKW
;
A
#
# COMPACT_ATOMS: atom_id res chain seq x y z
N MET A 1 -38.10 6.31 2.82
CA MET A 1 -38.38 5.26 1.81
C MET A 1 -38.48 5.76 0.36
N TRP A 2 -38.64 7.08 0.10
CA TRP A 2 -38.89 7.63 -1.25
C TRP A 2 -37.64 7.99 -2.10
N LYS A 3 -36.42 7.95 -1.54
CA LYS A 3 -35.18 8.30 -2.27
C LYS A 3 -34.55 7.14 -3.05
N VAL A 4 -34.71 5.90 -2.58
CA VAL A 4 -34.07 4.71 -3.18
C VAL A 4 -34.71 4.34 -4.52
N VAL A 5 -36.04 4.50 -4.64
CA VAL A 5 -36.81 4.15 -5.84
C VAL A 5 -36.45 5.05 -7.05
N LYS A 6 -36.16 6.34 -6.82
CA LYS A 6 -35.74 7.25 -7.90
C LYS A 6 -34.37 6.87 -8.46
N ILE A 7 -33.39 6.55 -7.61
CA ILE A 7 -32.03 6.23 -8.06
C ILE A 7 -32.01 4.97 -8.94
N GLN A 8 -32.80 3.95 -8.60
CA GLN A 8 -32.88 2.72 -9.40
C GLN A 8 -33.50 2.95 -10.79
N LYS A 9 -34.51 3.84 -10.89
CA LYS A 9 -35.12 4.21 -12.17
C LYS A 9 -34.13 4.94 -13.10
N TYR A 10 -33.36 5.89 -12.57
CA TYR A 10 -32.32 6.61 -13.33
C TYR A 10 -31.16 5.72 -13.80
N LEU A 11 -30.86 4.63 -13.08
CA LEU A 11 -29.78 3.70 -13.46
C LEU A 11 -30.21 2.66 -14.52
N GLY A 12 -31.51 2.38 -14.64
CA GLY A 12 -32.04 1.43 -15.62
C GLY A 12 -32.00 1.95 -17.06
N GLU A 13 -32.14 3.27 -17.26
CA GLU A 13 -32.27 3.88 -18.58
C GLU A 13 -30.93 4.04 -19.34
N ARG A 14 -29.78 3.83 -18.68
CA ARG A 14 -28.44 4.03 -19.28
C ARG A 14 -27.61 2.76 -19.48
N GLY A 15 -28.20 1.57 -19.46
CA GLY A 15 -27.46 0.33 -19.71
C GLY A 15 -26.34 0.11 -18.70
N TYR A 16 -26.66 0.22 -17.40
CA TYR A 16 -25.70 -0.02 -16.34
C TYR A 16 -25.22 -1.48 -16.38
N LYS A 17 -24.03 -1.71 -16.94
CA LYS A 17 -23.34 -3.01 -16.82
C LYS A 17 -23.32 -3.41 -15.35
N LYS A 18 -23.87 -4.58 -15.04
CA LYS A 18 -23.89 -5.16 -13.69
C LYS A 18 -22.45 -5.19 -13.16
N MET A 19 -22.07 -4.19 -12.36
CA MET A 19 -20.72 -4.11 -11.82
C MET A 19 -20.46 -5.38 -11.00
N LYS A 20 -19.35 -6.07 -11.28
CA LYS A 20 -18.92 -7.21 -10.47
C LYS A 20 -18.68 -6.66 -9.06
N LYS A 21 -19.56 -7.01 -8.11
CA LYS A 21 -19.35 -6.64 -6.71
C LYS A 21 -18.07 -7.37 -6.25
N PRO A 22 -17.15 -6.71 -5.54
CA PRO A 22 -16.02 -7.40 -4.94
C PRO A 22 -16.57 -8.51 -4.03
N GLU A 23 -16.16 -9.74 -4.29
CA GLU A 23 -16.63 -10.90 -3.55
C GLU A 23 -15.78 -11.05 -2.30
N TYR A 24 -16.32 -10.64 -1.15
CA TYR A 24 -15.65 -10.80 0.15
C TYR A 24 -15.32 -12.28 0.47
N ARG A 25 -16.00 -13.22 -0.19
CA ARG A 25 -15.72 -14.66 -0.08
C ARG A 25 -14.31 -15.03 -0.58
N GLU A 26 -13.70 -14.24 -1.45
CA GLU A 26 -12.30 -14.42 -1.88
C GLU A 26 -11.29 -13.86 -0.86
N GLY A 27 -11.77 -13.33 0.27
CA GLY A 27 -10.98 -12.78 1.35
C GLY A 27 -10.97 -11.26 1.38
N TYR A 28 -10.45 -10.73 2.48
CA TYR A 28 -10.28 -9.30 2.71
C TYR A 28 -8.93 -9.06 3.39
N THR A 29 -8.42 -7.85 3.26
CA THR A 29 -7.21 -7.44 3.96
C THR A 29 -7.64 -6.67 5.19
N ASN A 30 -7.43 -7.26 6.37
CA ASN A 30 -7.77 -6.61 7.63
C ASN A 30 -6.68 -5.59 7.99
N ILE A 31 -7.01 -4.31 7.98
CA ILE A 31 -6.11 -3.20 8.30
C ILE A 31 -6.84 -2.37 9.35
N SER A 32 -6.15 -2.02 10.45
CA SER A 32 -6.74 -1.15 11.46
C SER A 32 -6.99 0.25 10.88
N ASN A 33 -8.10 0.87 11.27
CA ASN A 33 -8.42 2.24 10.82
C ASN A 33 -7.29 3.21 11.20
N ASP A 34 -6.72 3.07 12.40
CA ASP A 34 -5.61 3.90 12.87
C ASP A 34 -4.37 3.81 11.95
N LEU A 35 -4.00 2.60 11.51
CA LEU A 35 -2.88 2.43 10.58
C LEU A 35 -3.20 3.07 9.21
N MET A 36 -4.43 2.88 8.72
CA MET A 36 -4.87 3.46 7.45
C MET A 36 -4.89 5.00 7.51
N ASP A 37 -5.39 5.58 8.60
CA ASP A 37 -5.46 7.02 8.82
C ASP A 37 -4.05 7.64 8.85
N ASN A 38 -3.09 6.99 9.50
CA ASN A 38 -1.71 7.48 9.52
C ASN A 38 -1.02 7.36 8.15
N ILE A 39 -1.31 6.33 7.35
CA ILE A 39 -0.83 6.24 5.96
C ILE A 39 -1.40 7.36 5.10
N CYS A 40 -2.68 7.69 5.26
CA CYS A 40 -3.34 8.76 4.50
C CYS A 40 -2.77 10.15 4.78
N LYS A 41 -2.12 10.37 5.93
CA LYS A 41 -1.46 11.65 6.29
C LYS A 41 -0.09 11.82 5.63
N LEU A 42 0.49 10.75 5.07
CA LEU A 42 1.81 10.79 4.48
C LEU A 42 1.78 11.40 3.07
N PRO A 43 2.84 12.12 2.64
CA PRO A 43 2.96 12.67 1.29
C PRO A 43 3.36 11.57 0.28
N LEU A 44 2.46 10.62 0.06
CA LEU A 44 2.66 9.46 -0.82
C LEU A 44 2.15 9.72 -2.22
N ASN A 45 2.89 9.25 -3.22
CA ASN A 45 2.41 9.24 -4.61
C ASN A 45 1.66 7.93 -4.93
N GLY A 46 1.10 7.83 -6.13
CA GLY A 46 0.35 6.65 -6.56
C GLY A 46 1.16 5.34 -6.57
N THR A 47 2.47 5.40 -6.82
CA THR A 47 3.35 4.22 -6.78
C THR A 47 3.60 3.80 -5.33
N ASP A 48 3.86 4.75 -4.43
CA ASP A 48 4.08 4.49 -3.02
C ASP A 48 2.86 3.74 -2.42
N ILE A 49 1.65 4.21 -2.72
CA ILE A 49 0.40 3.56 -2.29
C ILE A 49 0.29 2.14 -2.87
N ARG A 50 0.60 1.94 -4.16
CA ARG A 50 0.57 0.58 -4.77
C ARG A 50 1.54 -0.38 -4.11
N VAL A 51 2.72 0.08 -3.73
CA VAL A 51 3.71 -0.73 -2.99
C VAL A 51 3.16 -1.12 -1.62
N ILE A 52 2.62 -0.17 -0.86
CA ILE A 52 2.03 -0.42 0.47
C ILE A 52 0.88 -1.42 0.37
N THR A 53 -0.08 -1.20 -0.54
CA THR A 53 -1.23 -2.09 -0.70
C THR A 53 -0.82 -3.50 -1.14
N CYS A 54 0.22 -3.61 -1.96
CA CYS A 54 0.80 -4.91 -2.31
C CYS A 54 1.33 -5.61 -1.05
N ILE A 55 2.14 -4.93 -0.23
CA ILE A 55 2.67 -5.50 1.02
C ILE A 55 1.52 -5.93 1.94
N PHE A 56 0.50 -5.09 2.14
CA PHE A 56 -0.68 -5.44 2.94
C PHE A 56 -1.39 -6.69 2.45
N ARG A 57 -1.55 -6.85 1.13
CA ARG A 57 -2.19 -8.04 0.55
C ARG A 57 -1.43 -9.33 0.88
N TYR A 58 -0.11 -9.26 1.02
CA TYR A 58 0.76 -10.41 1.30
C TYR A 58 1.16 -10.58 2.78
N THR A 59 0.95 -9.56 3.63
CA THR A 59 1.09 -9.64 5.09
C THR A 59 -0.27 -9.81 5.77
N ALA A 60 -0.98 -8.71 5.97
CA ALA A 60 -2.23 -8.61 6.71
C ALA A 60 -3.38 -9.38 6.03
N GLY A 61 -3.39 -9.44 4.71
CA GLY A 61 -4.38 -10.21 3.93
C GLY A 61 -4.26 -11.73 4.08
N VAL A 62 -3.21 -12.22 4.76
CA VAL A 62 -2.96 -13.65 5.02
C VAL A 62 -2.65 -13.90 6.52
N GLY A 63 -2.79 -12.88 7.38
CA GLY A 63 -2.46 -12.97 8.81
C GLY A 63 -0.97 -13.15 9.11
N ARG A 64 -0.07 -12.79 8.18
CA ARG A 64 1.39 -12.88 8.35
C ARG A 64 1.97 -11.52 8.74
N LYS A 65 2.97 -11.52 9.63
CA LYS A 65 3.66 -10.29 10.06
C LYS A 65 4.62 -9.75 8.99
N SER A 66 5.22 -10.62 8.18
CA SER A 66 6.18 -10.25 7.14
C SER A 66 5.88 -10.95 5.82
N CYS A 67 6.44 -10.43 4.73
CA CYS A 67 6.34 -11.06 3.41
C CYS A 67 7.67 -10.98 2.66
N LYS A 68 8.00 -12.04 1.92
CA LYS A 68 9.13 -12.05 0.99
C LYS A 68 8.63 -11.58 -0.37
N LEU A 69 8.95 -10.34 -0.73
CA LEU A 69 8.54 -9.74 -2.00
C LEU A 69 9.73 -9.11 -2.71
N SER A 70 9.90 -9.48 -3.98
CA SER A 70 10.86 -8.82 -4.86
C SER A 70 10.23 -7.56 -5.46
N GLY A 71 11.06 -6.59 -5.81
CA GLY A 71 10.60 -5.40 -6.53
C GLY A 71 9.91 -5.74 -7.86
N SER A 72 10.33 -6.81 -8.55
CA SER A 72 9.71 -7.27 -9.79
C SER A 72 8.30 -7.83 -9.57
N SER A 73 8.06 -8.58 -8.48
CA SER A 73 6.72 -9.05 -8.12
C SER A 73 5.79 -7.88 -7.80
N ILE A 74 6.29 -6.87 -7.08
CA ILE A 74 5.52 -5.66 -6.75
C ILE A 74 5.21 -4.86 -8.01
N ALA A 75 6.18 -4.69 -8.92
CA ALA A 75 6.00 -4.02 -10.20
C ALA A 75 4.93 -4.71 -11.07
N LYS A 76 4.98 -6.05 -11.14
CA LYS A 76 4.00 -6.86 -11.87
C LYS A 76 2.59 -6.71 -11.26
N TRP A 77 2.46 -6.81 -9.95
CA TRP A 77 1.18 -6.70 -9.25
C TRP A 77 0.59 -5.28 -9.37
N GLY A 78 1.43 -4.27 -9.11
CA GLY A 78 1.04 -2.86 -9.13
C GLY A 78 0.92 -2.26 -10.53
N LYS A 79 1.24 -3.02 -11.60
CA LYS A 79 1.35 -2.51 -12.99
C LYS A 79 2.17 -1.22 -13.07
N CYS A 80 3.32 -1.22 -12.41
CA CYS A 80 4.26 -0.10 -12.35
C CYS A 80 5.60 -0.52 -12.96
N ASP A 81 6.41 0.45 -13.36
CA ASP A 81 7.79 0.19 -13.74
C ASP A 81 8.65 -0.16 -12.52
N LEU A 82 9.67 -1.01 -12.74
CA LEU A 82 10.53 -1.51 -11.67
C LEU A 82 11.36 -0.39 -11.00
N SER A 83 11.75 0.62 -11.77
CA SER A 83 12.52 1.77 -11.27
C SER A 83 11.71 2.59 -10.25
N SER A 84 10.46 2.91 -10.56
CA SER A 84 9.54 3.61 -9.68
C SER A 84 9.27 2.80 -8.41
N VAL A 85 9.09 1.49 -8.54
CA VAL A 85 8.93 0.60 -7.37
C VAL A 85 10.17 0.60 -6.49
N LYS A 86 11.38 0.53 -7.06
CA LYS A 86 12.63 0.61 -6.29
C LYS A 86 12.76 1.96 -5.57
N ARG A 87 12.43 3.06 -6.25
CA ARG A 87 12.46 4.41 -5.65
C ARG A 87 11.44 4.53 -4.52
N ALA A 88 10.23 4.03 -4.72
CA ALA A 88 9.18 4.00 -3.70
C ALA A 88 9.59 3.16 -2.48
N LEU A 89 10.12 1.95 -2.69
CA LEU A 89 10.63 1.10 -1.61
C LEU A 89 11.72 1.81 -0.79
N LYS A 90 12.68 2.46 -1.46
CA LYS A 90 13.72 3.23 -0.78
C LYS A 90 13.12 4.38 0.02
N LYS A 91 12.26 5.20 -0.58
CA LYS A 91 11.58 6.31 0.09
C LYS A 91 10.82 5.85 1.33
N LEU A 92 10.03 4.78 1.21
CA LEU A 92 9.24 4.25 2.33
C LEU A 92 10.10 3.64 3.44
N GLN A 93 11.28 3.09 3.11
CA GLN A 93 12.27 2.67 4.10
C GLN A 93 12.93 3.86 4.79
N ASP A 94 13.31 4.91 4.04
CA ASP A 94 13.89 6.14 4.58
C ASP A 94 12.87 6.86 5.50
N MET A 95 11.57 6.79 5.17
CA MET A 95 10.47 7.26 6.02
C MET A 95 10.13 6.33 7.20
N LYS A 96 10.80 5.17 7.31
CA LYS A 96 10.54 4.12 8.33
C LYS A 96 9.11 3.55 8.31
N VAL A 97 8.40 3.68 7.19
CA VAL A 97 7.07 3.09 6.98
C VAL A 97 7.18 1.60 6.68
N ILE A 98 8.22 1.21 5.92
CA ILE A 98 8.55 -0.19 5.63
C ILE A 98 9.88 -0.52 6.28
N ILE A 99 9.95 -1.64 6.99
CA ILE A 99 11.20 -2.19 7.50
C ILE A 99 11.58 -3.41 6.66
N ARG A 100 12.86 -3.51 6.34
CA ARG A 100 13.46 -4.72 5.79
C ARG A 100 14.05 -5.51 6.94
N ILE A 101 13.60 -6.76 7.12
CA ILE A 101 14.03 -7.61 8.25
C ILE A 101 15.46 -8.12 8.05
N ASN A 102 15.83 -8.46 6.80
CA ASN A 102 17.16 -8.99 6.47
C ASN A 102 17.92 -8.04 5.51
N PRO A 103 18.38 -6.86 5.98
CA PRO A 103 19.14 -5.92 5.16
C PRO A 103 20.53 -6.45 4.75
N GLU A 104 21.17 -7.25 5.60
CA GLU A 104 22.53 -7.78 5.43
C GLU A 104 22.64 -8.88 4.36
N ILE A 105 21.54 -9.57 4.06
CA ILE A 105 21.55 -10.67 3.09
C ILE A 105 21.46 -10.12 1.65
N LYS A 106 22.59 -10.10 0.97
CA LYS A 106 22.69 -9.80 -0.47
C LYS A 106 22.23 -11.00 -1.31
N GLY A 107 21.61 -10.74 -2.47
CA GLY A 107 21.18 -11.77 -3.43
C GLY A 107 19.91 -12.54 -3.07
N LYS A 108 19.34 -12.36 -1.88
CA LYS A 108 18.03 -12.93 -1.52
C LYS A 108 16.92 -11.87 -1.58
N THR A 109 15.70 -12.33 -1.86
CA THR A 109 14.50 -11.50 -1.83
C THR A 109 14.32 -10.87 -0.45
N ALA A 110 14.12 -9.55 -0.42
CA ALA A 110 13.92 -8.82 0.81
C ALA A 110 12.64 -9.29 1.52
N GLU A 111 12.75 -9.44 2.83
CA GLU A 111 11.61 -9.65 3.71
C GLU A 111 11.16 -8.28 4.23
N LEU A 112 9.91 -7.93 3.95
CA LEU A 112 9.33 -6.62 4.18
C LEU A 112 8.18 -6.72 5.18
N ILE A 113 8.12 -5.73 6.07
CA ILE A 113 7.05 -5.53 7.05
C ILE A 113 6.67 -4.05 7.09
N ILE A 114 5.38 -3.76 7.30
CA ILE A 114 4.92 -2.41 7.61
C ILE A 114 5.22 -2.13 9.07
N ASN A 115 5.91 -1.02 9.34
CA ASN A 115 6.22 -0.63 10.70
C ASN A 115 4.96 -0.12 11.42
N GLU A 116 4.49 -0.85 12.43
CA GLU A 116 3.30 -0.47 13.20
C GLU A 116 3.57 0.73 14.13
N ASP A 117 4.82 1.03 14.47
CA ASP A 117 5.17 2.24 15.24
C ASP A 117 5.27 3.45 14.32
N TYR A 118 4.11 4.02 14.01
CA TYR A 118 3.96 5.20 13.16
C TYR A 118 4.49 6.50 13.79
N LYS A 119 4.79 6.52 15.10
CA LYS A 119 5.43 7.69 15.74
C LYS A 119 6.88 7.87 15.27
N CYS A 120 7.50 6.79 14.81
CA CYS A 120 8.84 6.81 14.26
C CYS A 120 8.88 7.19 12.78
N TRP A 121 7.72 7.36 12.11
CA TRP A 121 7.69 7.67 10.69
C TRP A 121 8.16 9.09 10.42
N ALA A 122 9.13 9.25 9.53
CA ALA A 122 9.63 10.56 9.16
C ALA A 122 8.77 11.18 8.05
N HIS A 123 8.45 12.46 8.19
CA HIS A 123 7.85 13.21 7.09
C HIS A 123 8.91 13.55 6.04
N THR A 124 8.56 13.58 4.75
CA THR A 124 9.51 13.87 3.66
C THR A 124 10.27 15.20 3.87
N THR A 125 9.63 16.17 4.53
CA THR A 125 10.23 17.45 4.90
C THR A 125 11.40 17.32 5.89
N GLU A 126 11.41 16.31 6.74
CA GLU A 126 12.46 16.04 7.72
C GLU A 126 13.63 15.27 7.12
N ILE A 127 13.36 14.37 6.16
CA ILE A 127 14.38 13.62 5.43
C ILE A 127 15.30 14.58 4.67
N ASN A 128 14.72 15.57 3.98
CA ASN A 128 15.48 16.52 3.17
C ASN A 128 16.44 17.37 4.02
N LYS A 129 16.05 17.76 5.24
CA LYS A 129 16.90 18.53 6.18
C LYS A 129 18.12 17.72 6.67
N ASN A 130 18.01 16.40 6.74
CA ASN A 130 19.12 15.54 7.15
C ASN A 130 20.07 15.20 5.99
N THR A 131 19.60 15.25 4.74
CA THR A 131 20.44 15.03 3.56
C THR A 131 21.28 16.26 3.18
N GLU A 132 20.93 17.46 3.63
CA GLU A 132 21.66 18.72 3.39
C GLU A 132 22.78 19.00 4.40
N LYS A 133 23.04 18.09 5.35
CA LYS A 133 24.06 18.25 6.42
C LYS A 133 25.45 17.67 6.08
N TRP A 134 25.81 17.54 4.81
CA TRP A 134 27.13 17.06 4.38
C TRP A 134 27.79 18.03 3.41
#